data_AF-A0A2T6AZQ0-F1
#
_entry.id   AF-A0A2T6AZQ0-F1
#
_cell.length_a   1.000
_cell.length_b   1.000
_cell.length_c   1.000
_cell.angle_alpha   90.00
_cell.angle_beta   90.00
_cell.angle_gamma   90.00
#
_symmetry.space_group_name_H-M   'P 1'
#
loop_
_entity.id
_entity.type
_entity.pdbx_description
1 polymer ?
#
loop_
_entity_poly.entity_id
_entity_poly.type
_entity_poly.pdbx_seq_one_letter_code
_entity_poly.pdbx_strand_id
1 'polypeptide(L)'
;MPDLRTDLSEINYNAAEECFQALVTLHEPTGPVRVAADFRAPLNAPDELVRQGLIQPAYSDLYAGRGMTARLRAPALNAPEAAAHAA
;
A
#
# COMPACT_ATOMS: atom_id res chain seq x y z
N MET A 1 12.05 12.99 -1.43
CA MET A 1 11.61 11.65 -0.99
C MET A 1 12.78 10.71 -1.23
N PRO A 2 13.14 9.84 -0.28
CA PRO A 2 14.09 8.78 -0.59
C PRO A 2 13.54 7.96 -1.76
N ASP A 3 14.43 7.35 -2.54
CA ASP A 3 14.10 6.49 -3.68
C ASP A 3 13.52 5.15 -3.19
N LEU A 4 12.42 5.22 -2.42
CA LEU A 4 11.64 4.05 -2.07
C LEU A 4 10.87 3.65 -3.31
N ARG A 5 11.11 2.42 -3.77
CA ARG A 5 10.22 1.79 -4.71
C ARG A 5 8.81 1.79 -4.10
N THR A 6 7.84 2.24 -4.89
CA THR A 6 6.43 2.30 -4.50
C THR A 6 5.57 1.58 -5.52
N ASP A 7 4.63 0.76 -5.04
CA ASP A 7 3.64 0.08 -5.88
C ASP A 7 2.24 0.48 -5.41
N LEU A 8 1.37 0.87 -6.34
CA LEU A 8 -0.05 1.12 -6.05
C LEU A 8 -0.87 -0.10 -6.43
N SER A 9 -1.79 -0.48 -5.55
CA SER A 9 -2.87 -1.41 -5.88
C SER A 9 -3.89 -0.73 -6.79
N GLU A 10 -4.96 -1.44 -7.16
CA GLU A 10 -6.06 -0.86 -7.91
C GLU A 10 -6.61 0.41 -7.22
N ILE A 11 -6.70 1.49 -7.99
CA ILE A 11 -7.22 2.78 -7.53
C ILE A 11 -8.74 2.74 -7.69
N ASN A 12 -9.45 2.95 -6.60
CA ASN A 12 -10.91 3.00 -6.56
C ASN A 12 -11.37 4.43 -6.30
N TYR A 13 -12.53 4.81 -6.84
CA TYR A 13 -13.13 6.11 -6.58
C TYR A 13 -14.36 5.97 -5.69
N ASN A 14 -14.34 6.61 -4.53
CA ASN A 14 -15.48 6.71 -3.64
C ASN A 14 -16.28 7.98 -3.99
N ALA A 15 -17.39 7.79 -4.70
CA ALA A 15 -18.26 8.88 -5.12
C ALA A 15 -19.02 9.55 -3.95
N ALA A 16 -19.20 8.87 -2.82
CA ALA A 16 -19.88 9.44 -1.65
C ALA A 16 -19.01 10.48 -0.93
N GLU A 17 -17.69 10.28 -0.94
CA GLU A 17 -16.72 11.16 -0.27
C GLU A 17 -15.89 12.00 -1.25
N GLU A 18 -16.13 11.87 -2.55
CA GLU A 18 -15.40 12.54 -3.63
C GLU A 18 -13.88 12.36 -3.50
N CYS A 19 -13.45 11.09 -3.38
CA CYS A 19 -12.05 10.75 -3.18
C CYS A 19 -11.60 9.48 -3.90
N PHE A 20 -10.33 9.45 -4.27
CA PHE A 20 -9.64 8.25 -4.71
C PHE A 20 -9.08 7.50 -3.51
N GLN A 21 -9.08 6.17 -3.57
CA GLN A 21 -8.61 5.29 -2.51
C GLN A 21 -7.76 4.18 -3.11
N ALA A 22 -6.65 3.85 -2.44
CA ALA A 22 -5.79 2.74 -2.84
C ALA A 22 -4.98 2.21 -1.65
N LEU A 23 -4.42 1.01 -1.83
CA LEU A 23 -3.35 0.50 -0.98
C LEU A 23 -2.01 0.80 -1.64
N VAL A 24 -1.17 1.58 -0.96
CA VAL A 24 0.19 1.92 -1.39
C VAL A 24 1.17 0.99 -0.69
N THR A 25 2.02 0.30 -1.45
CA THR A 25 3.10 -0.54 -0.92
C THR A 25 4.40 0.25 -0.97
N LEU A 26 4.98 0.49 0.21
CA LEU A 26 6.26 1.16 0.41
C LEU A 26 7.31 0.09 0.72
N HIS A 27 8.36 0.00 -0.10
CA HIS A 27 9.43 -0.98 0.10
C HIS A 27 10.52 -0.44 1.01
N GLU A 28 10.33 -0.59 2.33
CA GLU A 28 11.34 -0.21 3.32
C GLU A 28 12.47 -1.24 3.43
N PRO A 29 13.66 -0.86 3.95
CA PRO A 29 14.75 -1.81 4.21
C PRO A 29 14.35 -2.94 5.16
N THR A 30 13.36 -2.72 6.03
CA THR A 30 12.84 -3.73 6.96
C THR A 30 11.78 -4.65 6.34
N GLY A 31 11.38 -4.37 5.10
CA GLY A 31 10.38 -5.12 4.33
C GLY A 31 9.26 -4.23 3.78
N PRO A 32 8.44 -4.78 2.88
CA PRO A 32 7.32 -4.05 2.30
C PRO A 32 6.20 -3.78 3.31
N VAL A 33 5.74 -2.53 3.34
CA VAL A 33 4.63 -2.06 4.17
C VAL A 33 3.52 -1.54 3.27
N ARG A 34 2.29 -2.02 3.47
CA ARG A 34 1.10 -1.48 2.82
C ARG A 34 0.46 -0.44 3.72
N VAL A 35 0.09 0.69 3.13
CA VAL A 35 -0.59 1.81 3.79
C VAL A 35 -1.88 2.08 3.02
N ALA A 36 -2.99 2.17 3.74
CA ALA A 36 -4.24 2.65 3.16
C ALA A 36 -4.14 4.16 2.96
N ALA A 37 -4.44 4.63 1.75
CA ALA A 37 -4.38 6.04 1.41
C ALA A 37 -5.65 6.48 0.68
N ASP A 38 -6.06 7.71 0.96
CA ASP A 38 -7.11 8.41 0.24
C ASP A 38 -6.60 9.77 -0.28
N PHE A 39 -7.18 10.22 -1.37
CA PHE A 39 -6.87 11.49 -2.00
C PHE A 39 -8.15 12.16 -2.49
N ARG A 40 -8.52 13.27 -1.87
CA ARG A 40 -9.69 14.09 -2.29
C ARG A 40 -9.37 14.83 -3.57
N ALA A 41 -10.06 14.45 -4.64
CA ALA A 41 -9.97 15.08 -5.95
C ALA A 41 -11.18 14.66 -6.79
N PRO A 42 -11.61 15.48 -7.77
CA PRO A 42 -12.71 15.13 -8.65
C PRO A 42 -12.35 13.92 -9.53
N LEU A 43 -13.36 13.16 -9.97
CA LEU A 43 -13.18 11.97 -10.81
C LEU A 43 -12.39 12.21 -12.10
N ASN A 44 -12.40 13.43 -12.64
CA ASN A 44 -11.66 13.83 -13.84
C ASN A 44 -10.24 14.32 -13.56
N ALA A 45 -9.74 14.17 -12.33
CA ALA A 45 -8.38 14.53 -11.98
C ALA A 45 -7.37 13.76 -12.85
N PRO A 46 -6.24 14.39 -13.25
CA PRO A 46 -5.21 13.70 -14.00
C PRO A 46 -4.66 12.48 -13.24
N ASP A 47 -4.47 11.36 -13.93
CA ASP A 47 -3.92 10.13 -13.33
C ASP A 47 -2.65 10.36 -12.50
N GLU A 48 -1.70 11.13 -13.04
CA GLU A 48 -0.44 11.43 -12.34
C GLU A 48 -0.68 12.18 -11.03
N LEU A 49 -1.65 13.10 -11.01
CA LEU A 49 -2.04 13.83 -9.80
C LEU A 49 -2.66 12.88 -8.77
N VAL A 50 -3.52 11.95 -9.21
CA VAL A 50 -4.13 10.95 -8.33
C VAL A 50 -3.08 10.04 -7.72
N ARG A 51 -2.14 9.54 -8.53
CA ARG A 51 -1.04 8.68 -8.05
C ARG A 51 -0.17 9.39 -7.03
N GLN A 52 0.28 10.61 -7.33
CA GLN A 52 1.06 11.42 -6.38
C GLN A 52 0.27 11.73 -5.12
N GLY A 53 -1.01 12.07 -5.30
CA GLY A 53 -1.96 12.35 -4.23
C GLY A 53 -2.22 11.17 -3.29
N LEU A 54 -2.02 9.93 -3.74
CA LEU A 54 -2.12 8.72 -2.90
C LEU A 54 -0.77 8.34 -2.27
N ILE A 55 0.34 8.49 -2.99
CA ILE A 55 1.69 8.14 -2.50
C ILE A 55 2.13 9.09 -1.37
N GLN A 56 1.93 10.39 -1.54
CA GLN A 56 2.42 11.39 -0.60
C GLN A 56 1.81 11.26 0.81
N PRO A 57 0.47 11.05 0.96
CA PRO A 57 -0.13 10.78 2.26
C PRO A 57 0.30 9.43 2.83
N ALA A 58 0.38 8.38 2.01
CA ALA A 58 0.84 7.06 2.46
C ALA A 58 2.23 7.11 3.08
N TYR A 59 3.16 7.84 2.45
CA TYR A 59 4.49 8.06 2.99
C TYR A 59 4.42 8.85 4.31
N SER A 60 3.68 9.95 4.32
CA SER A 60 3.54 10.81 5.51
C SER A 60 2.93 10.06 6.70
N ASP A 61 1.94 9.20 6.45
CA ASP A 61 1.27 8.40 7.46
C ASP A 61 2.18 7.32 8.02
N LEU A 62 2.93 6.61 7.17
CA LEU A 62 3.91 5.61 7.62
C LEU A 62 4.91 6.21 8.62
N TYR A 63 5.56 7.33 8.28
CA TYR A 63 6.59 7.93 9.13
C TYR A 63 6.03 8.67 10.34
N ALA A 64 4.78 9.15 10.26
CA ALA A 64 4.09 9.73 11.40
C ALA A 64 3.51 8.67 12.36
N GLY A 65 3.57 7.39 12.00
CA GLY A 65 2.89 6.32 12.75
C GLY A 65 1.37 6.49 12.76
N ARG A 66 0.82 7.11 11.71
CA ARG A 66 -0.61 7.35 11.51
C ARG A 66 -1.15 6.41 10.44
N GLY A 67 -2.47 6.25 10.41
CA GLY A 67 -3.14 5.43 9.41
C GLY A 67 -3.05 3.92 9.66
N MET A 68 -3.82 3.16 8.89
CA MET A 68 -3.82 1.71 8.93
C MET A 68 -2.67 1.17 8.09
N THR A 69 -1.75 0.45 8.73
CA THR A 69 -0.60 -0.17 8.07
C THR A 69 -0.64 -1.69 8.21
N ALA A 70 -0.19 -2.38 7.18
CA ALA A 70 -0.01 -3.83 7.18
C ALA A 70 1.40 -4.16 6.69
N ARG A 71 2.16 -4.93 7.49
CA ARG A 71 3.45 -5.46 7.05
C ARG A 71 3.23 -6.75 6.30
N LEU A 72 3.71 -6.80 5.06
CA LEU A 72 3.73 -8.06 4.32
C LEU A 72 4.91 -8.88 4.86
N ARG A 73 4.62 -9.97 5.57
CA ARG A 73 5.64 -10.99 5.82
C ARG A 73 6.01 -11.56 4.46
N ALA A 74 7.31 -11.62 4.16
CA ALA A 74 7.77 -12.48 3.08
C ALA A 74 7.18 -13.89 3.35
N PRO A 75 6.56 -14.54 2.35
CA PRO A 75 6.17 -15.93 2.53
C PRO A 75 7.42 -16.69 3.01
N ALA A 76 7.26 -17.49 4.06
CA ALA A 76 8.35 -18.31 4.56
C ALA A 76 8.81 -19.19 3.40
N LEU A 77 9.92 -18.82 2.77
CA LEU A 77 10.39 -19.45 1.53
C LEU A 77 10.85 -20.91 1.72
N ASN A 78 10.72 -21.46 2.93
CA ASN A 78 10.99 -22.86 3.26
C ASN A 78 10.16 -23.29 4.48
N ALA A 79 8.92 -23.70 4.28
CA ALA A 79 8.34 -24.72 5.15
C ALA A 79 8.46 -26.03 4.38
N PRO A 80 9.46 -26.90 4.65
CA PRO A 80 9.37 -28.27 4.18
C PRO A 80 8.07 -28.82 4.74
N GLU A 81 7.23 -29.26 3.80
CA GLU A 81 5.92 -29.85 4.00
C GLU A 81 5.97 -30.77 5.21
N ALA A 82 5.30 -30.37 6.28
CA ALA A 82 4.93 -31.26 7.36
C ALA A 82 3.87 -32.23 6.83
N ALA A 83 4.26 -33.08 5.87
CA ALA A 83 3.61 -34.34 5.56
C ALA A 83 4.13 -35.37 6.56
N ALA A 84 3.72 -35.19 7.81
CA ALA A 84 3.59 -36.31 8.71
C ALA A 84 2.45 -37.20 8.22
N HIS A 85 2.63 -38.51 8.41
CA HIS A 85 1.62 -39.58 8.42
C HIS A 85 1.06 -40.10 7.08
N ALA A 86 1.60 -41.21 6.59
CA ALA A 86 0.98 -42.55 6.69
C ALA A 86 1.59 -43.53 5.66
N ALA A 87 2.46 -44.44 6.13
CA ALA A 87 2.62 -45.81 5.65
C ALA A 87 3.46 -46.60 6.65
#